data_AF-A0A1G9D2Y1-F1
#
_entry.id   AF-A0A1G9D2Y1-F1
#
_cell.length_a   1.000
_cell.length_b   1.000
_cell.length_c   1.000
_cell.angle_alpha   90.00
_cell.angle_beta   90.00
_cell.angle_gamma   90.00
#
_symmetry.space_group_name_H-M   'P 1'
#
loop_
_entity.id
_entity.type
_entity.pdbx_description
1 polymer ?
#
loop_
_entity_poly.entity_id
_entity_poly.type
_entity_poly.pdbx_seq_one_letter_code
_entity_poly.pdbx_strand_id
1 'polypeptide(L)'
;MNYEDASVLEMLAQVSVTLAGFIGVVLVFLHGGRGSWTQGERNTIFHLLFTSLTALGLSIAPLVIQAAFGERLVWRVCMPMLGLVHIGGALRASVEFLRGVIAMPTAVVLLVAVGSITIIALSLLVTLGYLSHLAFFTYLLGISWPLLVAVCAFVSLLFRGKP
;
A
#
# COMPACT_ATOMS: atom_id res chain seq x y z
N MET A 1 13.78 17.80 -1.55
CA MET A 1 12.68 17.32 -2.39
C MET A 1 12.27 18.51 -3.24
N ASN A 2 12.30 18.36 -4.55
CA ASN A 2 11.93 19.44 -5.45
C ASN A 2 10.39 19.58 -5.51
N TYR A 3 9.90 20.57 -6.26
CA TYR A 3 8.47 20.81 -6.41
C TYR A 3 7.75 19.65 -7.14
N GLU A 4 8.41 19.04 -8.12
CA GLU A 4 7.85 17.94 -8.90
C GLU A 4 7.57 16.72 -8.02
N ASP A 5 8.54 16.33 -7.19
CA ASP A 5 8.42 15.23 -6.24
C ASP A 5 7.22 15.41 -5.30
N ALA A 6 7.05 16.63 -4.76
CA ALA A 6 5.94 16.95 -3.86
C ALA A 6 4.58 16.83 -4.57
N SER A 7 4.48 17.32 -5.81
CA SER A 7 3.24 17.23 -6.60
C SER A 7 2.83 15.78 -6.91
N VAL A 8 3.81 14.89 -7.14
CA VAL A 8 3.55 13.46 -7.37
C VAL A 8 3.06 12.79 -6.08
N LEU A 9 3.65 13.12 -4.93
CA LEU A 9 3.20 12.60 -3.64
C LEU A 9 1.78 13.10 -3.28
N GLU A 10 1.46 14.35 -3.56
CA GLU A 10 0.10 14.88 -3.41
C GLU A 10 -0.90 14.14 -4.31
N MET A 11 -0.53 13.88 -5.56
CA MET A 11 -1.35 13.08 -6.48
C MET A 11 -1.58 11.67 -5.92
N LEU A 12 -0.56 11.01 -5.40
CA LEU A 12 -0.71 9.69 -4.78
C LEU A 12 -1.58 9.73 -3.52
N ALA A 13 -1.49 10.79 -2.71
CA ALA A 13 -2.37 11.00 -1.58
C ALA A 13 -3.84 11.15 -2.04
N GLN A 14 -4.09 11.93 -3.09
CA GLN A 14 -5.42 12.08 -3.70
C GLN A 14 -5.98 10.76 -4.24
N VAL A 15 -5.17 9.97 -4.94
CA VAL A 15 -5.55 8.64 -5.44
C VAL A 15 -5.88 7.71 -4.26
N SER A 16 -5.04 7.71 -3.23
CA SER A 16 -5.21 6.85 -2.05
C SER A 16 -6.49 7.15 -1.28
N VAL A 17 -6.79 8.44 -1.03
CA VAL A 17 -8.02 8.84 -0.35
C VAL A 17 -9.25 8.59 -1.21
N THR A 18 -9.15 8.79 -2.53
CA THR A 18 -10.25 8.49 -3.46
C THR A 18 -10.57 7.00 -3.47
N LEU A 19 -9.53 6.15 -3.52
CA LEU A 19 -9.70 4.70 -3.48
C LEU A 19 -10.36 4.27 -2.15
N ALA A 20 -9.86 4.78 -1.01
CA ALA A 20 -10.44 4.49 0.31
C ALA A 20 -11.92 4.94 0.39
N GLY A 21 -12.24 6.12 -0.12
CA GLY A 21 -13.60 6.64 -0.18
C GLY A 21 -14.52 5.78 -1.05
N PHE A 22 -14.06 5.40 -2.24
CA PHE A 22 -14.83 4.56 -3.17
C PHE A 22 -15.06 3.15 -2.62
N ILE A 23 -14.05 2.57 -1.95
CA ILE A 23 -14.22 1.33 -1.19
C ILE A 23 -15.37 1.52 -0.21
N GLY A 24 -15.33 2.55 0.65
CA GLY A 24 -16.40 2.84 1.61
C GLY A 24 -17.80 2.90 0.99
N VAL A 25 -17.96 3.59 -0.14
CA VAL A 25 -19.23 3.69 -0.88
C VAL A 25 -19.71 2.31 -1.36
N VAL A 26 -18.84 1.53 -2.00
CA VAL A 26 -19.19 0.19 -2.51
C VAL A 26 -19.61 -0.75 -1.37
N LEU A 27 -19.00 -0.63 -0.19
CA LEU A 27 -19.41 -1.43 0.98
C LEU A 27 -20.79 -1.09 1.49
N VAL A 28 -21.17 0.18 1.50
CA VAL A 28 -22.52 0.61 1.89
C VAL A 28 -23.55 0.02 0.93
N PHE A 29 -23.29 0.05 -0.39
CA PHE A 29 -24.21 -0.47 -1.38
C PHE A 29 -24.28 -2.01 -1.42
N LEU A 30 -23.15 -2.71 -1.31
CA LEU A 30 -23.13 -4.18 -1.25
C LEU A 30 -23.87 -4.73 -0.04
N HIS A 31 -23.86 -4.00 1.09
CA HIS A 31 -24.47 -4.47 2.34
C HIS A 31 -25.90 -3.95 2.59
N GLY A 32 -26.41 -3.08 1.71
CA GLY A 32 -27.81 -2.61 1.74
C GLY A 32 -28.87 -3.72 1.58
N GLY A 33 -28.46 -4.98 1.34
CA GLY A 33 -29.30 -6.16 1.19
C GLY A 33 -29.00 -7.30 2.17
N ARG A 34 -29.30 -7.13 3.47
CA ARG A 34 -29.74 -8.20 4.42
C ARG A 34 -28.86 -9.47 4.63
N GLY A 35 -27.54 -9.39 4.74
CA GLY A 35 -26.72 -10.54 5.17
C GLY A 35 -25.51 -10.16 6.02
N SER A 36 -25.03 -11.02 6.91
CA SER A 36 -23.78 -10.79 7.65
C SER A 36 -22.55 -11.00 6.76
N TRP A 37 -21.56 -10.11 6.81
CA TRP A 37 -20.29 -10.28 6.08
C TRP A 37 -19.62 -11.62 6.41
N THR A 38 -19.20 -12.35 5.38
CA THR A 38 -18.31 -13.50 5.54
C THR A 38 -16.95 -13.05 6.06
N GLN A 39 -16.21 -13.95 6.70
CA GLN A 39 -14.87 -13.65 7.20
C GLN A 39 -13.89 -13.24 6.07
N GLY A 40 -14.05 -13.82 4.87
CA GLY A 40 -13.24 -13.51 3.70
C GLY A 40 -13.46 -12.07 3.22
N GLU A 41 -14.72 -11.64 3.10
CA GLU A 41 -15.04 -10.27 2.68
C GLU A 41 -14.53 -9.24 3.68
N ARG A 42 -14.74 -9.47 5.00
CA ARG A 42 -14.20 -8.58 6.06
C ARG A 42 -12.69 -8.42 5.94
N ASN A 43 -11.98 -9.52 5.67
CA ASN A 43 -10.53 -9.47 5.53
C ASN A 43 -10.11 -8.72 4.27
N THR A 44 -10.76 -8.97 3.12
CA THR A 44 -10.50 -8.22 1.88
C THR A 44 -10.72 -6.72 2.06
N ILE A 45 -11.79 -6.33 2.74
CA ILE A 45 -12.11 -4.92 3.03
C ILE A 45 -11.07 -4.29 3.92
N PHE A 46 -10.72 -4.98 5.00
CA PHE A 46 -9.68 -4.52 5.90
C PHE A 46 -8.40 -4.26 5.11
N HIS A 47 -7.99 -5.19 4.24
CA HIS A 47 -6.80 -5.03 3.41
C HIS A 47 -6.91 -3.84 2.46
N LEU A 48 -8.02 -3.68 1.77
CA LEU A 48 -8.24 -2.57 0.86
C LEU A 48 -8.14 -1.21 1.57
N LEU A 49 -8.80 -1.07 2.73
CA LEU A 49 -8.73 0.15 3.54
C LEU A 49 -7.35 0.37 4.13
N PHE A 50 -6.77 -0.66 4.75
CA PHE A 50 -5.45 -0.58 5.37
C PHE A 50 -4.38 -0.18 4.35
N THR A 51 -4.37 -0.82 3.18
CA THR A 51 -3.41 -0.53 2.11
C THR A 51 -3.59 0.88 1.55
N SER A 52 -4.83 1.33 1.33
CA SER A 52 -5.11 2.69 0.85
C SER A 52 -4.71 3.76 1.88
N LEU A 53 -5.05 3.57 3.15
CA LEU A 53 -4.67 4.50 4.23
C LEU A 53 -3.16 4.52 4.48
N THR A 54 -2.50 3.38 4.34
CA THR A 54 -1.05 3.29 4.44
C THR A 54 -0.37 4.04 3.30
N ALA A 55 -0.85 3.88 2.07
CA ALA A 55 -0.35 4.63 0.92
C ALA A 55 -0.58 6.14 1.08
N LEU A 56 -1.74 6.55 1.61
CA LEU A 56 -2.00 7.95 1.96
C LEU A 56 -1.01 8.47 3.00
N GLY A 57 -0.83 7.74 4.11
CA GLY A 57 0.08 8.12 5.18
C GLY A 57 1.53 8.24 4.69
N LEU A 58 1.99 7.29 3.88
CA LEU A 58 3.31 7.33 3.27
C LEU A 58 3.44 8.45 2.23
N SER A 59 2.39 8.79 1.51
CA SER A 59 2.42 9.91 0.56
C SER A 59 2.56 11.26 1.27
N ILE A 60 1.92 11.41 2.44
CA ILE A 60 1.95 12.65 3.25
C ILE A 60 3.24 12.75 4.09
N ALA A 61 3.80 11.61 4.54
CA ALA A 61 4.94 11.60 5.46
C ALA A 61 6.15 12.43 5.00
N PRO A 62 6.63 12.34 3.74
CA PRO A 62 7.74 13.17 3.27
C PRO A 62 7.46 14.67 3.34
N LEU A 63 6.23 15.09 3.03
CA LEU A 63 5.81 16.49 3.07
C LEU A 63 5.86 17.03 4.50
N VAL A 64 5.32 16.27 5.46
CA VAL A 64 5.32 16.63 6.88
C VAL A 64 6.74 16.65 7.44
N ILE A 65 7.56 15.65 7.12
CA ILE A 65 8.94 15.60 7.61
C ILE A 65 9.79 16.70 7.00
N GLN A 66 9.60 17.02 5.72
CA GLN A 66 10.30 18.15 5.08
C GLN A 66 9.94 19.47 5.77
N ALA A 67 8.65 19.69 6.05
CA ALA A 67 8.19 20.90 6.71
C ALA A 67 8.70 21.03 8.15
N ALA A 68 8.77 19.93 8.90
CA ALA A 68 9.15 19.94 10.31
C ALA A 68 10.67 19.89 10.55
N PHE A 69 11.41 19.13 9.74
CA PHE A 69 12.81 18.78 10.00
C PHE A 69 13.77 19.11 8.84
N GLY A 70 13.24 19.60 7.72
CA GLY A 70 14.01 19.92 6.51
C GLY A 70 14.35 18.70 5.65
N GLU A 71 14.88 18.97 4.47
CA GLU A 71 15.09 17.98 3.40
C GLU A 71 16.03 16.83 3.78
N ARG A 72 17.06 17.10 4.59
CA ARG A 72 18.11 16.13 4.90
C ARG A 72 17.59 14.90 5.64
N LEU A 73 16.49 15.03 6.37
CA LEU A 73 15.94 13.95 7.19
C LEU A 73 14.79 13.19 6.51
N VAL A 74 14.20 13.74 5.45
CA VAL A 74 13.04 13.16 4.74
C VAL A 74 13.29 11.69 4.41
N TRP A 75 14.30 11.41 3.58
CA TRP A 75 14.53 10.04 3.10
C TRP A 75 15.11 9.12 4.17
N ARG A 76 15.83 9.67 5.17
CA ARG A 76 16.39 8.89 6.28
C ARG A 76 15.31 8.35 7.22
N VAL A 77 14.16 9.00 7.29
CA VAL A 77 13.02 8.58 8.12
C VAL A 77 11.98 7.84 7.28
N CYS A 78 11.65 8.37 6.11
CA CYS A 78 10.63 7.78 5.23
C CYS A 78 11.03 6.38 4.72
N MET A 79 12.30 6.13 4.41
CA MET A 79 12.73 4.82 3.90
C MET A 79 12.59 3.68 4.91
N PRO A 80 13.07 3.81 6.17
CA PRO A 80 12.78 2.81 7.20
C PRO A 80 11.28 2.61 7.41
N MET A 81 10.49 3.68 7.43
CA MET A 81 9.02 3.58 7.56
C MET A 81 8.42 2.74 6.42
N LEU A 82 8.84 3.00 5.18
CA LEU A 82 8.42 2.22 4.00
C LEU A 82 8.80 0.74 4.15
N GLY A 83 10.06 0.47 4.49
CA GLY A 83 10.54 -0.90 4.70
C GLY A 83 9.73 -1.64 5.76
N LEU A 84 9.46 -1.00 6.91
CA LEU A 84 8.66 -1.59 7.99
C LEU A 84 7.22 -1.90 7.56
N VAL A 85 6.59 -1.00 6.79
CA VAL A 85 5.25 -1.22 6.23
C VAL A 85 5.24 -2.46 5.33
N HIS A 86 6.22 -2.59 4.43
CA HIS A 86 6.30 -3.74 3.52
C HIS A 86 6.61 -5.05 4.26
N ILE A 87 7.47 -5.01 5.30
CA ILE A 87 7.73 -6.17 6.17
C ILE A 87 6.44 -6.60 6.89
N GLY A 88 5.72 -5.65 7.50
CA GLY A 88 4.46 -5.94 8.20
C GLY A 88 3.38 -6.50 7.26
N GLY A 89 3.25 -5.90 6.07
CA GLY A 89 2.35 -6.37 5.02
C GLY A 89 2.70 -7.78 4.53
N ALA A 90 3.98 -8.04 4.24
CA ALA A 90 4.46 -9.35 3.81
C ALA A 90 4.24 -10.42 4.88
N LEU A 91 4.59 -10.12 6.14
CA LEU A 91 4.40 -11.04 7.27
C LEU A 91 2.92 -11.41 7.43
N ARG A 92 2.03 -10.41 7.40
CA ARG A 92 0.60 -10.64 7.48
C ARG A 92 0.08 -11.47 6.31
N ALA A 93 0.47 -11.15 5.08
CA ALA A 93 0.08 -11.91 3.90
C ALA A 93 0.54 -13.38 3.99
N SER A 94 1.77 -13.63 4.47
CA SER A 94 2.27 -14.98 4.71
C SER A 94 1.45 -15.73 5.77
N VAL A 95 1.10 -15.07 6.89
CA VAL A 95 0.25 -15.68 7.94
C VAL A 95 -1.13 -16.04 7.39
N GLU A 96 -1.74 -15.17 6.59
CA GLU A 96 -3.07 -15.42 6.03
C GLU A 96 -3.06 -16.50 4.95
N PHE A 97 -1.99 -16.57 4.15
CA PHE A 97 -1.77 -17.66 3.19
C PHE A 97 -1.60 -19.01 3.92
N LEU A 98 -0.77 -19.06 4.96
CA LEU A 98 -0.57 -20.29 5.77
C LEU A 98 -1.85 -20.74 6.49
N ARG A 99 -2.73 -19.81 6.87
CA ARG A 99 -4.04 -20.10 7.47
C ARG A 99 -5.11 -20.49 6.45
N GLY A 100 -4.81 -20.48 5.15
CA GLY A 100 -5.78 -20.79 4.10
C GLY A 100 -6.90 -19.75 3.95
N VAL A 101 -6.71 -18.54 4.47
CA VAL A 101 -7.73 -17.46 4.42
C VAL A 101 -7.76 -16.82 3.02
N ILE A 102 -6.62 -16.80 2.33
CA ILE A 102 -6.49 -16.24 0.99
C ILE A 102 -6.42 -17.38 -0.03
N ALA A 103 -7.47 -17.51 -0.85
CA ALA A 103 -7.46 -18.34 -2.05
C ALA A 103 -6.99 -17.48 -3.25
N MET A 104 -5.69 -17.22 -3.32
CA MET A 104 -5.06 -16.58 -4.48
C MET A 104 -4.27 -17.59 -5.30
N PRO A 105 -4.18 -17.42 -6.63
CA PRO A 105 -3.26 -18.21 -7.44
C PRO A 105 -1.82 -18.05 -6.93
N THR A 106 -1.05 -19.15 -6.89
CA THR A 106 0.34 -19.15 -6.42
C THR A 106 1.21 -18.10 -7.13
N ALA A 107 0.98 -17.87 -8.42
CA ALA A 107 1.68 -16.86 -9.20
C ALA A 107 1.45 -15.43 -8.67
N VAL A 108 0.24 -15.11 -8.20
CA VAL A 108 -0.09 -13.79 -7.64
C VAL A 108 0.59 -13.63 -6.28
N VAL A 109 0.56 -14.67 -5.44
CA VAL A 109 1.25 -14.67 -4.14
C VAL A 109 2.75 -14.46 -4.32
N LEU A 110 3.35 -15.17 -5.28
CA LEU A 110 4.77 -15.03 -5.59
C LEU A 110 5.10 -13.64 -6.11
N LEU A 111 4.28 -13.08 -7.00
CA LEU A 111 4.46 -11.73 -7.51
C LEU A 111 4.43 -10.68 -6.37
N VAL A 112 3.42 -10.76 -5.49
CA VAL A 112 3.30 -9.88 -4.31
C VAL A 112 4.53 -10.01 -3.41
N ALA A 113 4.95 -11.24 -3.10
CA ALA A 113 6.09 -11.50 -2.24
C ALA A 113 7.40 -10.95 -2.83
N VAL A 114 7.67 -11.23 -4.11
CA VAL A 114 8.87 -10.76 -4.80
C VAL A 114 8.90 -9.23 -4.83
N GLY A 115 7.79 -8.58 -5.21
CA GLY A 115 7.73 -7.12 -5.24
C GLY A 115 7.98 -6.48 -3.88
N SER A 116 7.36 -7.00 -2.81
CA SER A 116 7.57 -6.52 -1.44
C SER A 116 9.02 -6.72 -0.99
N ILE A 117 9.63 -7.89 -1.25
CA ILE A 117 11.04 -8.16 -0.90
C ILE A 117 11.97 -7.20 -1.64
N THR A 118 11.73 -6.95 -2.93
CA THR A 118 12.51 -5.99 -3.72
C THR A 118 12.42 -4.59 -3.13
N ILE A 119 11.23 -4.12 -2.75
CA ILE A 119 11.04 -2.79 -2.15
C ILE A 119 11.73 -2.71 -0.79
N ILE A 120 11.66 -3.76 0.03
CA ILE A 120 12.36 -3.83 1.32
C ILE A 120 13.87 -3.70 1.10
N ALA A 121 14.45 -4.49 0.19
CA ALA A 121 15.86 -4.45 -0.11
C ALA A 121 16.31 -3.07 -0.60
N LEU A 122 15.55 -2.46 -1.52
CA LEU A 122 15.84 -1.10 -2.00
C LEU A 122 15.74 -0.06 -0.87
N SER A 123 14.71 -0.13 -0.03
CA SER A 123 14.54 0.80 1.10
C SER A 123 15.71 0.73 2.09
N LEU A 124 16.26 -0.47 2.34
CA LEU A 124 17.44 -0.66 3.17
C LEU A 124 18.69 -0.07 2.52
N LEU A 125 18.91 -0.32 1.22
CA LEU A 125 20.04 0.22 0.47
C LEU A 125 20.01 1.75 0.42
N VAL A 126 18.84 2.37 0.27
CA VAL A 126 18.69 3.83 0.34
C VAL A 126 18.96 4.33 1.76
N THR A 127 18.43 3.65 2.78
CA THR A 127 18.64 4.02 4.20
C THR A 127 20.12 4.00 4.58
N LEU A 128 20.86 3.01 4.10
CA LEU A 128 22.31 2.87 4.30
C LEU A 128 23.13 3.86 3.45
N GLY A 129 22.49 4.59 2.54
CA GLY A 129 23.11 5.62 1.70
C GLY A 129 23.67 5.13 0.37
N TYR A 130 23.63 3.81 0.08
CA TYR A 130 24.16 3.25 -1.17
C TYR A 130 23.39 3.73 -2.41
N LEU A 131 22.08 3.97 -2.27
CA LEU A 131 21.19 4.38 -3.38
C LEU A 131 20.47 5.70 -3.10
N SER A 132 21.11 6.63 -2.39
CA SER A 132 20.50 7.91 -1.98
C SER A 132 19.94 8.74 -3.15
N HIS A 133 20.58 8.69 -4.32
CA HIS A 133 20.13 9.36 -5.55
C HIS A 133 18.83 8.77 -6.13
N LEU A 134 18.48 7.52 -5.80
CA LEU A 134 17.23 6.85 -6.20
C LEU A 134 16.18 6.86 -5.08
N ALA A 135 16.38 7.67 -4.03
CA ALA A 135 15.49 7.65 -2.87
C ALA A 135 14.04 7.93 -3.28
N PHE A 136 13.79 9.03 -3.99
CA PHE A 136 12.43 9.38 -4.42
C PHE A 136 11.78 8.26 -5.25
N PHE A 137 12.47 7.75 -6.28
CA PHE A 137 11.93 6.67 -7.13
C PHE A 137 11.65 5.38 -6.36
N THR A 138 12.54 5.00 -5.45
CA THR A 138 12.35 3.83 -4.59
C THR A 138 11.12 4.00 -3.70
N TYR A 139 10.94 5.21 -3.15
CA TYR A 139 9.80 5.53 -2.31
C TYR A 139 8.49 5.47 -3.10
N LEU A 140 8.51 6.06 -4.30
CA LEU A 140 7.40 6.10 -5.22
C LEU A 140 6.94 4.69 -5.63
N LEU A 141 7.89 3.83 -6.03
CA LEU A 141 7.61 2.43 -6.32
C LEU A 141 7.03 1.71 -5.10
N GLY A 142 7.58 1.99 -3.93
CA GLY A 142 7.11 1.40 -2.68
C GLY A 142 5.70 1.80 -2.26
N ILE A 143 5.23 3.00 -2.62
CA ILE A 143 3.83 3.42 -2.42
C ILE A 143 2.92 2.89 -3.53
N SER A 144 3.41 2.89 -4.77
CA SER A 144 2.63 2.48 -5.94
C SER A 144 2.30 0.99 -5.91
N TRP A 145 3.21 0.16 -5.40
CA TRP A 145 3.01 -1.28 -5.28
C TRP A 145 1.77 -1.69 -4.45
N PRO A 146 1.61 -1.25 -3.18
CA PRO A 146 0.42 -1.53 -2.41
C PRO A 146 -0.85 -1.01 -3.07
N LEU A 147 -0.82 0.18 -3.69
CA LEU A 147 -1.98 0.71 -4.43
C LEU A 147 -2.37 -0.19 -5.60
N LEU A 148 -1.39 -0.67 -6.38
CA LEU A 148 -1.64 -1.62 -7.47
C LEU A 148 -2.29 -2.90 -6.95
N VAL A 149 -1.77 -3.46 -5.85
CA VAL A 149 -2.34 -4.65 -5.20
C VAL A 149 -3.78 -4.38 -4.73
N ALA A 150 -4.04 -3.22 -4.14
CA ALA A 150 -5.37 -2.82 -3.70
C ALA A 150 -6.35 -2.69 -4.88
N VAL A 151 -5.95 -2.04 -5.97
CA VAL A 151 -6.76 -1.93 -7.19
C VAL A 151 -7.08 -3.31 -7.77
N CYS A 152 -6.10 -4.19 -7.91
CA CYS A 152 -6.31 -5.56 -8.39
C CYS A 152 -7.28 -6.36 -7.50
N ALA A 153 -7.15 -6.23 -6.17
CA ALA A 153 -8.04 -6.88 -5.22
C ALA A 153 -9.47 -6.32 -5.30
N PHE A 154 -9.59 -5.00 -5.44
CA PHE A 154 -10.88 -4.33 -5.58
C PHE A 154 -11.61 -4.72 -6.87
N VAL A 155 -10.89 -4.72 -8.00
CA VAL A 155 -11.44 -5.17 -9.29
C VAL A 155 -11.87 -6.63 -9.22
N SER A 156 -11.09 -7.49 -8.56
CA SER A 156 -11.46 -8.90 -8.34
C SER A 156 -12.74 -9.04 -7.52
N LEU A 157 -12.95 -8.17 -6.52
CA LEU A 157 -14.17 -8.15 -5.70
C LEU A 157 -15.39 -7.75 -6.54
N LEU A 158 -15.27 -6.75 -7.41
CA LEU A 158 -16.36 -6.35 -8.31
C LEU A 158 -16.80 -7.47 -9.27
N PHE A 159 -15.85 -8.26 -9.79
CA PHE A 159 -16.18 -9.35 -10.71
C PHE A 159 -16.69 -10.62 -10.02
N ARG A 160 -16.32 -10.85 -8.75
CA ARG A 160 -16.87 -11.96 -7.94
C ARG A 160 -18.29 -11.69 -7.43
N GLY A 161 -18.71 -10.43 -7.37
CA GLY A 161 -20.05 -10.03 -6.92
C GLY A 161 -21.17 -10.17 -7.96
N LYS A 162 -20.93 -10.85 -9.10
CA LYS A 162 -22.02 -11.22 -10.02
C LYS A 162 -22.66 -12.53 -9.55
N PRO A 163 -24.00 -12.59 -9.42
CA PRO A 163 -24.72 -13.81 -9.08
C PRO A 163 -24.53 -14.91 -10.12
#